data_AF-A0AA43RH40-F1
#
_entry.id   AF-A0AA43RH40-F1
#
_cell.length_a   1.000
_cell.length_b   1.000
_cell.length_c   1.000
_cell.angle_alpha   90.00
_cell.angle_beta   90.00
_cell.angle_gamma   90.00
#
_symmetry.space_group_name_H-M   'P 1'
#
loop_
_entity.id
_entity.type
_entity.pdbx_description
1 polymer ?
#
loop_
_entity_poly.entity_id
_entity_poly.type
_entity_poly.pdbx_seq_one_letter_code
_entity_poly.pdbx_strand_id
1 'polypeptide(L)'
;MNQRRCKVRNVERTKLIQIISNTYDDSRFGVGIGVDENCNFYSGLQINRSGYYSKDLLLKAVLESARLEFPIIDDHLIINERLFVYPSHLDQNQSVPPTPDAEGFVHCVCKYNPHFDVFYRFDHEKKCVTFALGKLRKEVRLIEYTEWTRKIVKGTILCSTSKDLEAHFEDEFWNPIAVRYGRKLLGINPLV
;
A
#
# COMPACT_ATOMS: atom_id res chain seq x y z
N MET A 1 -8.36 -31.88 -1.71
CA MET A 1 -7.98 -30.72 -0.88
C MET A 1 -6.66 -30.18 -1.39
N ASN A 2 -6.68 -29.08 -2.16
CA ASN A 2 -5.45 -28.43 -2.62
C ASN A 2 -4.87 -27.64 -1.45
N GLN A 3 -3.84 -28.17 -0.79
CA GLN A 3 -2.97 -27.37 0.08
C GLN A 3 -2.36 -26.28 -0.79
N ARG A 4 -2.88 -25.05 -0.71
CA ARG A 4 -2.17 -23.88 -1.23
C ARG A 4 -0.82 -23.87 -0.51
N ARG A 5 0.26 -24.12 -1.24
CA ARG A 5 1.62 -23.88 -0.73
C ARG A 5 1.67 -22.40 -0.32
N CYS A 6 1.61 -22.14 0.98
CA CYS A 6 1.85 -20.80 1.51
C CYS A 6 3.29 -20.44 1.10
N LYS A 7 3.45 -19.49 0.18
CA LYS A 7 4.78 -19.01 -0.20
C LYS A 7 5.27 -18.16 0.95
N VAL A 8 6.01 -18.77 1.87
CA VAL A 8 6.73 -18.04 2.91
C VAL A 8 7.81 -17.20 2.22
N ARG A 9 7.68 -15.88 2.31
CA ARG A 9 8.71 -14.92 1.90
C ARG A 9 9.29 -14.32 3.17
N ASN A 10 10.60 -14.19 3.25
CA ASN A 10 11.27 -13.55 4.39
C ASN A 10 11.69 -12.12 4.06
N VAL A 11 11.68 -11.27 5.09
CA VAL A 11 12.26 -9.93 5.07
C VAL A 11 13.42 -9.89 6.04
N GLU A 12 14.61 -9.51 5.58
CA GLU A 12 15.77 -9.29 6.44
C GLU A 12 15.51 -8.16 7.45
N ARG A 13 16.02 -8.32 8.66
CA ARG A 13 15.84 -7.35 9.75
C ARG A 13 16.36 -5.96 9.39
N THR A 14 17.54 -5.88 8.78
CA THR A 14 18.14 -4.61 8.33
C THR A 14 17.24 -3.89 7.34
N LYS A 15 16.72 -4.63 6.34
CA LYS A 15 15.77 -4.11 5.37
C LYS A 15 14.47 -3.66 6.03
N LEU A 16 13.92 -4.44 6.96
CA LEU A 16 12.69 -4.08 7.67
C LEU A 16 12.85 -2.79 8.50
N ILE A 17 13.96 -2.67 9.23
CA ILE A 17 14.30 -1.46 9.98
C ILE A 17 14.37 -0.26 9.03
N GLN A 18 15.03 -0.39 7.89
CA GLN A 18 15.12 0.68 6.90
C GLN A 18 13.73 1.07 6.35
N ILE A 19 12.90 0.09 6.01
CA ILE A 19 11.52 0.32 5.53
C ILE A 19 10.71 1.11 6.55
N ILE A 20 10.72 0.70 7.82
CA ILE A 20 9.95 1.37 8.87
C ILE A 20 10.53 2.77 9.14
N SER A 21 11.86 2.91 9.17
CA SER A 21 12.53 4.20 9.40
C SER A 21 12.17 5.24 8.35
N ASN A 22 11.94 4.81 7.10
CA ASN A 22 11.57 5.66 5.98
C ASN A 22 10.07 6.04 5.94
N THR A 23 9.27 5.65 6.93
CA THR A 23 7.85 6.08 7.03
C THR A 23 7.71 7.44 7.72
N TYR A 24 6.56 8.10 7.55
CA TYR A 24 6.25 9.34 8.28
C TYR A 24 6.22 9.10 9.79
N ASP A 25 6.59 10.09 10.59
CA ASP A 25 6.76 9.91 12.04
C ASP A 25 5.44 9.63 12.78
N ASP A 26 4.33 10.18 12.28
CA ASP A 26 2.97 9.97 12.79
C ASP A 26 2.27 8.72 12.23
N SER A 27 2.98 7.92 11.42
CA SER A 27 2.45 6.69 10.82
C SER A 27 1.87 5.72 11.85
N ARG A 28 0.74 5.10 11.48
CA ARG A 28 0.09 4.03 12.24
C ARG A 28 0.09 2.73 11.44
N PHE A 29 0.60 1.68 12.07
CA PHE A 29 0.72 0.35 11.46
C PHE A 29 -0.33 -0.58 12.03
N GLY A 30 -1.20 -1.11 11.18
CA GLY A 30 -2.17 -2.13 11.58
C GLY A 30 -1.44 -3.39 12.00
N VAL A 31 -1.74 -3.88 13.20
CA VAL A 31 -1.13 -5.07 13.78
C VAL A 31 -2.20 -6.04 14.27
N GLY A 32 -1.84 -7.32 14.30
CA GLY A 32 -2.58 -8.34 15.02
C GLY A 32 -1.76 -8.82 16.22
N ILE A 33 -2.40 -8.82 17.39
CA ILE A 33 -1.79 -9.22 18.66
C ILE A 33 -2.44 -10.53 19.10
N GLY A 34 -1.62 -11.57 19.27
CA GLY A 34 -2.09 -12.89 19.67
C GLY A 34 -2.70 -12.89 21.08
N VAL A 35 -3.92 -13.39 21.22
CA VAL A 35 -4.64 -13.40 22.50
C VAL A 35 -4.45 -14.69 23.30
N ASP A 36 -4.19 -15.81 22.63
CA ASP A 36 -3.89 -17.09 23.26
C ASP A 36 -2.39 -17.20 23.50
N GLU A 37 -2.00 -17.57 24.71
CA GLU A 37 -0.59 -17.72 25.10
C GLU A 37 -0.01 -19.07 24.69
N ASN A 38 -0.88 -20.05 24.38
CA ASN A 38 -0.47 -21.41 24.03
C ASN A 38 -0.26 -21.61 22.53
N CYS A 39 -0.52 -20.57 21.73
CA CYS A 39 -0.45 -20.60 20.27
C CYS A 39 0.40 -19.43 19.77
N ASN A 40 1.11 -19.61 18.64
CA ASN A 40 1.90 -18.55 18.03
C ASN A 40 1.62 -18.39 16.53
N PHE A 41 1.92 -17.22 15.98
CA PHE A 41 1.69 -16.91 14.57
C PHE A 41 2.57 -17.73 13.60
N TYR A 42 3.71 -18.27 14.06
CA TYR A 42 4.51 -19.18 13.23
C TYR A 42 3.85 -20.55 13.03
N SER A 43 3.03 -20.99 14.00
CA SER A 43 2.27 -22.24 13.94
C SER A 43 0.82 -22.06 13.48
N GLY A 44 0.47 -20.90 12.93
CA GLY A 44 -0.86 -20.64 12.37
C GLY A 44 -1.92 -20.18 13.37
N LEU A 45 -1.53 -19.50 14.47
CA LEU A 45 -2.48 -18.82 15.37
C LEU A 45 -3.49 -17.97 14.57
N GLN A 46 -4.79 -18.24 14.77
CA GLN A 46 -5.87 -17.54 14.06
C GLN A 46 -6.59 -16.49 14.91
N ILE A 47 -6.50 -16.58 16.25
CA ILE A 47 -7.19 -15.67 17.15
C ILE A 47 -6.26 -14.53 17.57
N ASN A 48 -6.62 -13.31 17.17
CA ASN A 48 -5.88 -12.10 17.50
C ASN A 48 -6.85 -10.94 17.80
N ARG A 49 -6.32 -9.90 18.43
CA ARG A 49 -6.95 -8.58 18.48
C ARG A 49 -6.23 -7.66 17.50
N SER A 50 -7.00 -6.95 16.69
CA SER A 50 -6.46 -5.89 15.84
C SER A 50 -6.12 -4.66 16.67
N GLY A 51 -5.06 -3.95 16.28
CA GLY A 51 -4.65 -2.69 16.88
C GLY A 51 -3.75 -1.89 15.96
N TYR A 52 -3.19 -0.80 16.49
CA TYR A 52 -2.24 0.04 15.77
C TYR A 52 -0.98 0.27 16.60
N TYR A 53 0.18 0.13 15.97
CA TYR A 53 1.47 0.54 16.53
C TYR A 53 1.92 1.86 15.90
N SER A 54 2.61 2.70 16.67
CA SER A 54 3.39 3.81 16.12
C SER A 54 4.67 3.28 15.45
N LYS A 55 5.33 4.15 14.68
CA LYS A 55 6.68 3.91 14.13
C LYS A 55 7.66 3.44 15.20
N ASP A 56 7.76 4.16 16.32
CA ASP A 56 8.68 3.82 17.41
C ASP A 56 8.37 2.48 18.06
N LEU A 57 7.09 2.18 18.32
CA LEU A 57 6.70 0.90 18.92
C LEU A 57 7.00 -0.27 17.99
N LEU A 58 6.76 -0.11 16.69
CA LEU A 58 7.06 -1.15 15.71
C LEU A 58 8.58 -1.36 15.54
N LEU A 59 9.35 -0.27 15.46
CA LEU A 59 10.82 -0.34 15.43
C LEU A 59 11.37 -1.03 16.67
N LYS A 60 10.89 -0.65 17.85
CA LYS A 60 11.28 -1.29 19.11
C LYS A 60 11.02 -2.79 19.08
N ALA A 61 9.83 -3.22 18.66
CA ALA A 61 9.49 -4.65 18.56
C ALA A 61 10.40 -5.43 17.59
N VAL A 62 10.79 -4.81 16.47
CA VAL A 62 11.74 -5.40 15.50
C VAL A 62 13.16 -5.45 16.08
N LEU A 63 13.58 -4.41 16.80
CA LEU A 63 14.92 -4.31 17.38
C LEU A 63 15.13 -5.26 18.57
N GLU A 64 14.09 -5.48 19.37
CA GLU A 64 14.11 -6.41 20.51
C GLU A 64 13.99 -7.88 20.07
N SER A 65 13.58 -8.14 18.83
CA SER A 65 13.49 -9.51 18.30
C SER A 65 14.88 -10.11 18.12
N ALA A 66 15.06 -11.36 18.57
CA ALA A 66 16.29 -12.13 18.31
C ALA A 66 16.41 -12.59 16.84
N ARG A 67 15.36 -12.42 16.03
CA ARG A 67 15.34 -12.87 14.64
C ARG A 67 16.11 -11.93 13.72
N LEU A 68 16.80 -12.52 12.74
CA LEU A 68 17.46 -11.81 11.64
C LEU A 68 16.56 -11.72 10.40
N GLU A 69 15.55 -12.57 10.30
CA GLU A 69 14.57 -12.60 9.22
C GLU A 69 13.15 -12.75 9.76
N PHE A 70 12.21 -12.07 9.12
CA PHE A 70 10.80 -12.04 9.49
C PHE A 70 9.96 -12.65 8.35
N PRO A 71 9.22 -13.74 8.61
CA PRO A 71 8.44 -14.39 7.58
C PRO A 71 7.12 -13.64 7.32
N ILE A 72 6.69 -13.67 6.07
CA ILE A 72 5.34 -13.30 5.64
C ILE A 72 4.54 -14.58 5.48
N ILE A 73 3.45 -14.70 6.24
CA ILE A 73 2.54 -15.84 6.21
C ILE A 73 1.12 -15.30 5.98
N ASP A 74 0.49 -15.73 4.88
CA ASP A 74 -0.86 -15.29 4.48
C ASP A 74 -1.04 -13.76 4.54
N ASP A 75 -0.12 -13.02 3.91
CA ASP A 75 -0.05 -11.55 3.87
C ASP A 75 0.18 -10.86 5.23
N HIS A 76 0.64 -11.59 6.25
CA HIS A 76 1.05 -11.03 7.54
C HIS A 76 2.56 -11.13 7.74
N LEU A 77 3.23 -10.00 8.00
CA LEU A 77 4.64 -10.00 8.38
C LEU A 77 4.76 -10.28 9.88
N ILE A 78 5.26 -11.47 10.23
CA ILE A 78 5.31 -11.93 11.62
C ILE A 78 6.55 -11.36 12.31
N ILE A 79 6.35 -10.43 13.24
CA ILE A 79 7.41 -9.74 14.00
C ILE A 79 7.93 -10.63 15.13
N ASN A 80 7.02 -11.28 15.85
CA ASN A 80 7.32 -12.29 16.86
C ASN A 80 6.15 -13.27 16.98
N GLU A 81 6.25 -14.20 17.94
CA GLU A 81 5.25 -15.25 18.18
C GLU A 81 3.82 -14.73 18.37
N ARG A 82 3.66 -13.50 18.87
CA ARG A 82 2.38 -12.90 19.25
C ARG A 82 2.10 -11.57 18.55
N LEU A 83 2.90 -11.18 17.56
CA LEU A 83 2.74 -9.93 16.83
C LEU A 83 2.99 -10.11 15.34
N PHE A 84 2.02 -9.70 14.52
CA PHE A 84 2.24 -9.43 13.11
C PHE A 84 1.87 -7.99 12.75
N VAL A 85 2.42 -7.52 11.64
CA VAL A 85 2.05 -6.25 10.99
C VAL A 85 1.56 -6.52 9.57
N TYR A 86 0.59 -5.73 9.10
CA TYR A 86 0.17 -5.77 7.70
C TYR A 86 1.25 -5.12 6.81
N PRO A 87 1.88 -5.85 5.87
CA PRO A 87 2.90 -5.31 4.97
C PRO A 87 2.42 -4.09 4.18
N SER A 88 1.14 -4.09 3.79
CA SER A 88 0.54 -2.96 3.06
C SER A 88 0.61 -1.64 3.83
N HIS A 89 0.57 -1.68 5.18
CA HIS A 89 0.73 -0.47 5.99
C HIS A 89 2.17 0.04 6.00
N LEU A 90 3.17 -0.82 5.78
CA LEU A 90 4.55 -0.37 5.59
C LEU A 90 4.67 0.41 4.27
N ASP A 91 4.06 -0.09 3.20
CA ASP A 91 4.11 0.53 1.87
C ASP A 91 3.32 1.86 1.81
N GLN A 92 2.14 1.88 2.42
CA GLN A 92 1.23 3.02 2.37
C GLN A 92 1.72 4.23 3.18
N ASN A 93 2.59 4.00 4.16
CA ASN A 93 3.13 5.04 5.06
C ASN A 93 4.55 5.49 4.67
N GLN A 94 5.10 5.05 3.54
CA GLN A 94 6.42 5.48 3.10
C GLN A 94 6.47 6.99 2.87
N SER A 95 7.50 7.63 3.42
CA SER A 95 7.75 9.06 3.20
C SER A 95 8.08 9.29 1.73
N VAL A 96 7.42 10.28 1.14
CA VAL A 96 7.64 10.68 -0.25
C VAL A 96 8.11 12.13 -0.23
N PRO A 97 9.17 12.49 -0.98
CA PRO A 97 9.52 13.90 -1.14
C PRO A 97 8.38 14.68 -1.81
N PRO A 98 8.32 16.02 -1.63
CA PRO A 98 7.32 16.84 -2.31
C PRO A 98 7.30 16.61 -3.83
N THR A 99 6.10 16.55 -4.40
CA THR A 99 5.91 16.44 -5.86
C THR A 99 6.19 17.79 -6.51
N PRO A 100 7.20 17.92 -7.40
CA PRO A 100 7.47 19.16 -8.10
C PRO A 100 6.41 19.42 -9.17
N ASP A 101 6.17 20.71 -9.47
CA ASP A 101 5.24 21.18 -10.50
C ASP A 101 3.86 20.52 -10.40
N ALA A 102 3.33 20.46 -9.18
CA ALA A 102 2.01 19.90 -8.87
C ALA A 102 0.85 20.83 -9.23
N GLU A 103 1.14 22.05 -9.70
CA GLU A 103 0.13 23.00 -10.15
C GLU A 103 -0.72 22.39 -11.28
N GLY A 104 -2.05 22.49 -11.14
CA GLY A 104 -3.01 21.91 -12.07
C GLY A 104 -3.23 20.40 -11.94
N PHE A 105 -2.65 19.73 -10.93
CA PHE A 105 -3.01 18.37 -10.55
C PHE A 105 -4.04 18.38 -9.42
N VAL A 106 -4.92 17.39 -9.43
CA VAL A 106 -5.75 17.04 -8.28
C VAL A 106 -4.90 16.22 -7.30
N HIS A 107 -4.83 16.64 -6.04
CA HIS A 107 -4.22 15.85 -4.97
C HIS A 107 -5.25 14.90 -4.39
N CYS A 108 -5.04 13.61 -4.58
CA CYS A 108 -5.92 12.57 -4.08
C CYS A 108 -5.26 11.87 -2.89
N VAL A 109 -5.84 12.07 -1.71
CA VAL A 109 -5.39 11.45 -0.47
C VAL A 109 -6.39 10.36 -0.07
N CYS A 110 -5.90 9.16 0.24
CA CYS A 110 -6.75 8.06 0.70
C CYS A 110 -7.46 8.45 2.00
N LYS A 111 -8.79 8.29 2.04
CA LYS A 111 -9.57 8.69 3.24
C LYS A 111 -9.18 7.95 4.53
N TYR A 112 -8.59 6.76 4.40
CA TYR A 112 -8.22 5.92 5.55
C TYR A 112 -6.77 6.13 6.00
N ASN A 113 -5.92 6.73 5.16
CA ASN A 113 -4.52 6.96 5.48
C ASN A 113 -4.02 8.25 4.80
N PRO A 114 -3.74 9.32 5.57
CA PRO A 114 -3.33 10.61 5.01
C PRO A 114 -1.97 10.57 4.29
N HIS A 115 -1.14 9.55 4.55
CA HIS A 115 0.16 9.38 3.89
C HIS A 115 0.07 8.58 2.60
N PHE A 116 -1.08 7.96 2.33
CA PHE A 116 -1.30 7.19 1.12
C PHE A 116 -2.00 8.05 0.07
N ASP A 117 -1.22 8.67 -0.79
CA ASP A 117 -1.69 9.67 -1.74
C ASP A 117 -1.11 9.49 -3.14
N VAL A 118 -1.66 10.26 -4.08
CA VAL A 118 -1.14 10.45 -5.43
C VAL A 118 -1.68 11.77 -6.01
N PHE A 119 -0.94 12.37 -6.94
CA PHE A 119 -1.44 13.45 -7.78
C PHE A 119 -1.89 12.90 -9.12
N TYR A 120 -3.01 13.39 -9.65
CA TYR A 120 -3.41 13.07 -11.02
C TYR A 120 -3.97 14.27 -11.78
N ARG A 121 -3.95 14.19 -13.11
CA ARG A 121 -4.58 15.16 -14.00
C ARG A 121 -5.10 14.46 -15.25
N PHE A 122 -6.38 14.63 -15.56
CA PHE A 122 -6.99 14.12 -16.79
C PHE A 122 -6.79 15.08 -17.97
N ASP A 123 -6.64 14.50 -19.16
CA ASP A 123 -6.78 15.18 -20.44
C ASP A 123 -7.79 14.36 -21.25
N HIS A 124 -9.06 14.81 -21.21
CA HIS A 124 -10.17 14.09 -21.85
C HIS A 124 -10.15 14.14 -23.38
N GLU A 125 -9.45 15.13 -23.95
CA GLU A 125 -9.31 15.26 -25.40
C GLU A 125 -8.30 14.22 -25.89
N LYS A 126 -7.13 14.13 -25.23
CA LYS A 126 -6.09 13.14 -25.54
C LYS A 126 -6.36 11.75 -24.98
N LYS A 127 -7.39 11.60 -24.16
CA LYS A 127 -7.76 10.33 -23.52
C LYS A 127 -6.59 9.77 -22.71
N CYS A 128 -6.00 10.62 -21.86
CA CYS A 128 -4.94 10.21 -20.96
C CYS A 128 -5.17 10.77 -19.54
N VAL A 129 -4.50 10.13 -18.58
CA VAL A 129 -4.35 10.63 -17.23
C VAL A 129 -2.87 10.65 -16.89
N THR A 130 -2.38 11.76 -16.35
CA THR A 130 -1.02 11.85 -15.82
C THR A 130 -1.07 11.63 -14.33
N PHE A 131 -0.32 10.65 -13.82
CA PHE A 131 -0.08 10.48 -12.39
C PHE A 131 1.28 11.08 -12.02
N ALA A 132 1.38 11.62 -10.81
CA ALA A 132 2.63 12.12 -10.23
C ALA A 132 2.70 11.84 -8.73
N LEU A 133 3.91 11.57 -8.24
CA LEU A 133 4.20 11.44 -6.81
C LEU A 133 5.71 11.54 -6.57
N GLY A 134 6.14 12.51 -5.75
CA GLY A 134 7.55 12.83 -5.61
C GLY A 134 8.17 13.12 -6.98
N LYS A 135 9.32 12.50 -7.29
CA LYS A 135 9.98 12.67 -8.60
C LYS A 135 9.37 11.83 -9.73
N LEU A 136 8.41 10.95 -9.42
CA LEU A 136 7.82 10.05 -10.41
C LEU A 136 6.66 10.76 -11.10
N ARG A 137 6.62 10.68 -12.43
CA ARG A 137 5.52 11.19 -13.25
C ARG A 137 5.32 10.26 -14.43
N LYS A 138 4.06 9.97 -14.78
CA LYS A 138 3.73 9.10 -15.90
C LYS A 138 2.38 9.44 -16.49
N GLU A 139 2.36 9.64 -17.80
CA GLU A 139 1.14 9.68 -18.59
C GLU A 139 0.68 8.26 -18.93
N VAL A 140 -0.61 8.01 -18.76
CA VAL A 140 -1.26 6.72 -18.94
C VAL A 140 -2.41 6.90 -19.91
N ARG A 141 -2.40 6.11 -20.99
CA ARG A 141 -3.49 6.12 -21.96
C ARG A 141 -4.75 5.48 -21.38
N LEU A 142 -5.89 6.12 -21.66
CA LEU A 142 -7.23 5.62 -21.37
C LEU A 142 -7.81 4.97 -22.62
N ILE A 143 -8.46 3.83 -22.44
CA ILE A 143 -9.26 3.16 -23.47
C ILE A 143 -10.71 3.23 -22.99
N GLU A 144 -11.49 4.09 -23.63
CA GLU A 144 -12.90 4.32 -23.34
C GLU A 144 -13.82 3.32 -24.05
N TYR A 145 -15.11 3.36 -23.70
CA TYR A 145 -16.19 2.53 -24.24
C TYR A 145 -15.97 1.04 -24.05
N THR A 146 -15.37 0.70 -22.91
CA THR A 146 -15.20 -0.70 -22.49
C THR A 146 -16.27 -1.10 -21.49
N GLU A 147 -16.46 -2.41 -21.31
CA GLU A 147 -17.32 -2.99 -20.26
C GLU A 147 -16.81 -2.70 -18.82
N TRP A 148 -15.57 -2.20 -18.69
CA TRP A 148 -14.93 -1.99 -17.40
C TRP A 148 -15.18 -0.58 -16.90
N THR A 149 -15.62 -0.44 -15.65
CA THR A 149 -15.61 0.86 -14.96
C THR A 149 -14.19 1.40 -14.83
N ARG A 150 -13.25 0.51 -14.47
CA ARG A 150 -11.81 0.77 -14.34
C ARG A 150 -11.04 -0.55 -14.33
N LYS A 151 -10.04 -0.71 -15.20
CA LYS A 151 -9.14 -1.87 -15.19
C LYS A 151 -7.78 -1.53 -15.77
N ILE A 152 -6.71 -1.78 -15.03
CA ILE A 152 -5.34 -1.62 -15.56
C ILE A 152 -4.97 -2.82 -16.42
N VAL A 153 -4.55 -2.57 -17.66
CA VAL A 153 -4.03 -3.59 -18.59
C VAL A 153 -2.78 -3.07 -19.28
N LYS A 154 -1.65 -3.76 -19.13
CA LYS A 154 -0.36 -3.46 -19.80
C LYS A 154 0.04 -1.97 -19.72
N GLY A 155 -0.18 -1.31 -18.58
CA GLY A 155 0.17 0.10 -18.39
C GLY A 155 -0.82 1.10 -18.99
N THR A 156 -2.03 0.67 -19.36
CA THR A 156 -3.18 1.51 -19.74
C THR A 156 -4.33 1.29 -18.78
N ILE A 157 -5.35 2.17 -18.81
CA ILE A 157 -6.60 1.98 -18.06
C ILE A 157 -7.76 1.82 -19.04
N LEU A 158 -8.48 0.70 -18.93
CA LEU A 158 -9.78 0.48 -19.57
C LEU A 158 -10.87 1.11 -18.69
N CYS A 159 -11.77 1.88 -19.28
CA CYS A 159 -12.87 2.56 -18.59
C CYS A 159 -14.11 2.68 -19.49
N SER A 160 -15.25 3.06 -18.90
CA SER A 160 -16.48 3.39 -19.64
C SER A 160 -16.29 4.71 -20.38
N THR A 161 -15.99 5.79 -19.66
CA THR A 161 -15.50 7.05 -20.21
C THR A 161 -14.44 7.65 -19.27
N SER A 162 -13.60 8.55 -19.77
CA SER A 162 -12.65 9.29 -18.92
C SER A 162 -13.34 10.18 -17.89
N LYS A 163 -14.53 10.71 -18.21
CA LYS A 163 -15.35 11.50 -17.27
C LYS A 163 -15.88 10.63 -16.12
N ASP A 164 -16.40 9.45 -16.43
CA ASP A 164 -16.87 8.52 -15.39
C ASP A 164 -15.70 8.01 -14.53
N LEU A 165 -14.52 7.82 -15.14
CA LEU A 165 -13.32 7.41 -14.41
C LEU A 165 -12.85 8.52 -13.45
N GLU A 166 -12.83 9.76 -13.90
CA GLU A 166 -12.48 10.91 -13.06
C GLU A 166 -13.49 11.09 -11.92
N ALA A 167 -14.79 11.06 -12.21
CA ALA A 167 -15.82 11.12 -11.17
C ALA A 167 -15.67 10.02 -10.12
N HIS A 168 -15.30 8.80 -10.52
CA HIS A 168 -14.98 7.73 -9.57
C HIS A 168 -13.69 7.96 -8.77
N PHE A 169 -12.72 8.71 -9.31
CA PHE A 169 -11.50 9.04 -8.57
C PHE A 169 -11.75 10.15 -7.54
N GLU A 170 -12.71 11.04 -7.82
CA GLU A 170 -13.14 12.13 -6.94
C GLU A 170 -14.13 11.66 -5.88
N ASP A 171 -14.87 10.57 -6.13
CA ASP A 171 -15.77 9.95 -5.18
C ASP A 171 -15.01 9.45 -3.94
N GLU A 172 -15.36 9.96 -2.75
CA GLU A 172 -14.69 9.65 -1.49
C GLU A 172 -14.70 8.15 -1.14
N PHE A 173 -15.76 7.43 -1.52
CA PHE A 173 -15.84 5.99 -1.30
C PHE A 173 -14.84 5.23 -2.19
N TRP A 174 -14.65 5.69 -3.43
CA TRP A 174 -13.76 5.06 -4.41
C TRP A 174 -12.34 5.63 -4.47
N ASN A 175 -12.07 6.76 -3.83
CA ASN A 175 -10.77 7.44 -3.84
C ASN A 175 -9.55 6.55 -3.48
N PRO A 176 -9.64 5.51 -2.63
CA PRO A 176 -8.48 4.67 -2.34
C PRO A 176 -8.02 3.89 -3.58
N ILE A 177 -8.90 3.67 -4.54
CA ILE A 177 -8.59 3.01 -5.80
C ILE A 177 -7.76 3.92 -6.70
N ALA A 178 -8.05 5.21 -6.75
CA ALA A 178 -7.29 6.19 -7.53
C ALA A 178 -5.83 6.22 -7.08
N VAL A 179 -5.61 6.31 -5.75
CA VAL A 179 -4.28 6.25 -5.14
C VAL A 179 -3.55 4.96 -5.50
N ARG A 180 -4.21 3.80 -5.29
CA ARG A 180 -3.61 2.50 -5.57
C ARG A 180 -3.25 2.33 -7.04
N TYR A 181 -4.12 2.79 -7.95
CA TYR A 181 -3.88 2.71 -9.40
C TYR A 181 -2.73 3.62 -9.82
N GLY A 182 -2.74 4.87 -9.35
CA GLY A 182 -1.71 5.84 -9.65
C GLY A 182 -0.33 5.35 -9.21
N ARG A 183 -0.18 4.92 -7.95
CA ARG A 183 1.09 4.39 -7.43
C ARG A 183 1.55 3.14 -8.17
N LYS A 184 0.62 2.23 -8.51
CA LYS A 184 0.93 1.04 -9.33
C LYS A 184 1.42 1.42 -10.73
N LEU A 185 0.78 2.39 -11.38
CA LEU A 185 1.14 2.83 -12.74
C LEU A 185 2.47 3.60 -12.76
N LEU A 186 2.77 4.34 -11.70
CA LEU A 186 4.07 4.97 -11.44
C LEU A 186 5.19 3.94 -11.15
N GLY A 187 4.86 2.66 -10.98
CA GLY A 187 5.83 1.60 -10.71
C GLY A 187 6.32 1.55 -9.27
N ILE A 188 5.57 2.15 -8.35
CA ILE A 188 5.85 2.07 -6.91
C ILE A 188 5.42 0.68 -6.44
N ASN A 189 6.41 -0.17 -6.21
CA ASN A 189 6.20 -1.56 -5.83
C ASN A 189 6.15 -1.71 -4.30
N PRO A 190 5.41 -2.71 -3.78
CA PRO A 190 5.53 -3.14 -2.39
C PRO A 190 6.97 -3.43 -2.00
N LEU A 191 7.38 -2.96 -0.82
CA LEU A 191 8.75 -3.10 -0.30
C LEU A 191 9.00 -4.47 0.33
N VAL A 192 7.92 -5.13 0.74
CA VAL A 192 7.88 -6.39 1.50
C VAL A 192 7.35 -7.54 0.63
#